data_AF-A0A3D2U1J8-F1
#
_entry.id   AF-A0A3D2U1J8-F1
#
_cell.length_a   1.000
_cell.length_b   1.000
_cell.length_c   1.000
_cell.angle_alpha   90.00
_cell.angle_beta   90.00
_cell.angle_gamma   90.00
#
_symmetry.space_group_name_H-M   'P 1'
#
loop_
_entity.id
_entity.type
_entity.pdbx_description
1 polymer ?
#
loop_
_entity_poly.entity_id
_entity_poly.type
_entity_poly.pdbx_seq_one_letter_code
_entity_poly.pdbx_strand_id
1 'polypeptide(L)'
;MVVAMVCGGLVVTLTARADEPVRPYPDPGYYRMGVYAGGPGEYFDYNLAKMSLGDTFPKKRQWWASLKQSNRAARRHDVYTVYVGVRGGQDFETCRRRLDAWLQPEPDAPTYPELLPAICLEEENVVSRTKLLDRLARYVRGKYKVPVFQWYSDPFGPNPSLTADGWIWDSYGWSPEHFRRHVMRFVATGKPVICVPWASDPHWPQWTQYPTAAELINREWHQFRTCLEFNVSTAPFCVAGPGAVNPWLSSSSPDMRVLRDALRSKRREMRALRPGDLPLVTANFSAAARAIPVGGDPDEPSRYVEDFSGVQWIDD
;
A
#
# COMPACT_ATOMS: atom_id res chain seq x y z
N MET A 1 -52.63 41.10 14.39
CA MET A 1 -52.41 39.65 14.15
C MET A 1 -51.43 39.56 12.98
N VAL A 2 -50.14 39.34 13.25
CA VAL A 2 -49.09 39.23 12.23
C VAL A 2 -48.47 37.85 12.40
N VAL A 3 -48.63 37.00 11.40
CA VAL A 3 -48.04 35.67 11.35
C VAL A 3 -46.61 35.82 10.84
N ALA A 4 -45.64 35.68 11.74
CA ALA A 4 -44.23 35.60 11.37
C ALA A 4 -43.92 34.16 10.92
N MET A 5 -43.66 34.01 9.63
CA MET A 5 -43.22 32.77 9.00
C MET A 5 -41.74 32.55 9.36
N VAL A 6 -41.46 31.59 10.24
CA VAL A 6 -40.07 31.19 10.56
C VAL A 6 -39.63 30.19 9.49
N CYS A 7 -38.94 30.69 8.46
CA CYS A 7 -38.16 29.85 7.55
C CYS A 7 -36.91 29.34 8.27
N GLY A 8 -37.01 28.16 8.87
CA GLY A 8 -35.87 27.42 9.42
C GLY A 8 -34.98 26.89 8.30
N GLY A 9 -34.09 27.73 7.78
CA GLY A 9 -32.99 27.30 6.92
C GLY A 9 -32.01 26.45 7.72
N LEU A 10 -31.95 25.15 7.43
CA LEU A 10 -30.93 24.25 7.92
C LEU A 10 -29.57 24.70 7.34
N VAL A 11 -28.84 25.55 8.05
CA VAL A 11 -27.46 25.88 7.72
C VAL A 11 -26.64 24.62 7.98
N VAL A 12 -26.42 23.83 6.93
CA VAL A 12 -25.41 22.78 6.95
C VAL A 12 -24.07 23.49 7.04
N THR A 13 -23.47 23.46 8.23
CA THR A 13 -22.14 24.01 8.52
C THR A 13 -21.09 23.20 7.76
N LEU A 14 -20.89 23.54 6.48
CA LEU A 14 -19.76 23.09 5.65
C LEU A 14 -18.51 23.88 6.04
N THR A 15 -18.11 23.82 7.31
CA THR A 15 -16.77 24.28 7.70
C THR A 15 -15.79 23.21 7.27
N ALA A 16 -15.19 23.42 6.09
CA ALA A 16 -13.97 22.76 5.70
C ALA A 16 -12.96 22.93 6.83
N ARG A 17 -12.51 21.82 7.43
CA ARG A 17 -11.52 21.82 8.51
C ARG A 17 -10.13 22.11 7.93
N ALA A 18 -9.91 23.35 7.50
CA ALA A 18 -8.70 23.77 6.81
C ALA A 18 -7.43 23.53 7.67
N ASP A 19 -7.55 23.59 8.99
CA ASP A 19 -6.42 23.52 9.92
C ASP A 19 -6.15 22.13 10.52
N GLU A 20 -6.97 21.11 10.26
CA GLU A 20 -6.66 19.77 10.75
C GLU A 20 -5.47 19.16 9.97
N PRO A 21 -4.46 18.59 10.66
CA PRO A 21 -3.37 17.88 9.99
C PRO A 21 -3.89 16.60 9.32
N VAL A 22 -3.18 16.14 8.29
CA VAL A 22 -3.41 14.80 7.73
C VAL A 22 -3.10 13.79 8.83
N ARG A 23 -4.08 12.94 9.16
CA ARG A 23 -3.88 11.93 10.21
C ARG A 23 -2.83 10.89 9.78
N PRO A 24 -2.09 10.26 10.70
CA PRO A 24 -1.19 9.18 10.32
C PRO A 24 -1.97 7.96 9.79
N TYR A 25 -1.34 7.23 8.87
CA TYR A 25 -1.81 5.90 8.49
C TYR A 25 -1.46 4.91 9.62
N PRO A 26 -2.40 4.09 10.11
CA PRO A 26 -2.12 3.09 11.12
C PRO A 26 -1.40 1.90 10.46
N ASP A 27 -0.11 2.00 10.22
CA ASP A 27 0.68 0.94 9.59
C ASP A 27 0.59 -0.36 10.40
N PRO A 28 0.12 -1.49 9.82
CA PRO A 28 0.10 -2.75 10.54
C PRO A 28 1.48 -3.37 10.76
N GLY A 29 2.51 -2.91 10.02
CA GLY A 29 3.79 -3.60 9.90
C GLY A 29 3.63 -5.04 9.41
N TYR A 30 4.65 -5.86 9.64
CA TYR A 30 4.61 -7.27 9.24
C TYR A 30 3.63 -8.13 10.08
N TYR A 31 3.00 -7.57 11.11
CA TYR A 31 2.12 -8.30 12.05
C TYR A 31 0.77 -8.69 11.46
N ARG A 32 0.40 -8.15 10.29
CA ARG A 32 -0.88 -8.42 9.61
C ARG A 32 -0.64 -8.69 8.13
N MET A 33 -1.40 -9.62 7.58
CA MET A 33 -1.35 -9.95 6.16
C MET A 33 -2.49 -9.28 5.40
N GLY A 34 -2.18 -8.38 4.47
CA GLY A 34 -3.17 -7.79 3.57
C GLY A 34 -3.46 -8.69 2.36
N VAL A 35 -4.15 -8.14 1.38
CA VAL A 35 -4.27 -8.73 0.03
C VAL A 35 -4.48 -7.65 -1.01
N TYR A 36 -3.87 -7.83 -2.17
CA TYR A 36 -4.11 -6.96 -3.32
C TYR A 36 -5.49 -7.19 -3.94
N ALA A 37 -6.12 -6.11 -4.43
CA ALA A 37 -7.44 -6.09 -5.07
C ALA A 37 -8.62 -6.53 -4.19
N GLY A 38 -8.39 -6.70 -2.89
CA GLY A 38 -9.41 -7.06 -1.91
C GLY A 38 -9.64 -8.55 -1.80
N GLY A 39 -10.07 -9.00 -0.61
CA GLY A 39 -10.41 -10.39 -0.33
C GLY A 39 -11.18 -10.55 0.98
N PRO A 40 -11.65 -11.76 1.30
CA PRO A 40 -12.44 -12.00 2.50
C PRO A 40 -11.58 -11.92 3.77
N GLY A 41 -12.12 -11.26 4.81
CA GLY A 41 -11.42 -11.03 6.08
C GLY A 41 -11.07 -12.30 6.86
N GLU A 42 -11.71 -13.43 6.51
CA GLU A 42 -11.35 -14.74 7.06
C GLU A 42 -9.96 -15.20 6.58
N TYR A 43 -9.49 -14.73 5.42
CA TYR A 43 -8.16 -15.05 4.87
C TYR A 43 -7.14 -13.93 5.07
N PHE A 44 -7.58 -12.68 5.07
CA PHE A 44 -6.69 -11.51 5.11
C PHE A 44 -7.12 -10.51 6.18
N ASP A 45 -6.18 -9.72 6.68
CA ASP A 45 -6.38 -8.76 7.77
C ASP A 45 -6.74 -7.36 7.27
N TYR A 46 -6.40 -7.03 6.03
CA TYR A 46 -6.71 -5.75 5.37
C TYR A 46 -6.59 -5.86 3.85
N ASN A 47 -6.95 -4.80 3.13
CA ASN A 47 -7.04 -4.81 1.67
C ASN A 47 -6.31 -3.63 1.02
N LEU A 48 -5.66 -3.88 -0.12
CA LEU A 48 -5.42 -2.85 -1.13
C LEU A 48 -6.61 -2.85 -2.10
N ALA A 49 -7.69 -2.17 -1.69
CA ALA A 49 -8.98 -2.22 -2.37
C ALA A 49 -8.94 -1.39 -3.65
N LYS A 50 -9.20 -2.03 -4.80
CA LYS A 50 -9.27 -1.36 -6.10
C LYS A 50 -10.59 -0.62 -6.26
N MET A 51 -10.52 0.58 -6.81
CA MET A 51 -11.71 1.35 -7.17
C MET A 51 -11.46 2.24 -8.38
N SER A 52 -12.21 2.03 -9.45
CA SER A 52 -12.20 2.92 -10.61
C SER A 52 -13.08 4.14 -10.36
N LEU A 53 -12.55 5.33 -10.57
CA LEU A 53 -13.28 6.58 -10.41
C LEU A 53 -13.62 7.16 -11.78
N GLY A 54 -14.92 7.37 -11.99
CA GLY A 54 -15.46 8.06 -13.15
C GLY A 54 -15.78 9.50 -12.85
N ASP A 55 -16.28 10.19 -13.87
CA ASP A 55 -16.72 11.58 -13.80
C ASP A 55 -17.89 11.79 -12.81
N THR A 56 -18.59 10.70 -12.51
CA THR A 56 -19.57 10.56 -11.43
C THR A 56 -19.22 9.35 -10.57
N PHE A 57 -19.79 9.27 -9.37
CA PHE A 57 -19.66 8.10 -8.49
C PHE A 57 -21.03 7.46 -8.24
N PRO A 58 -21.43 6.45 -9.03
CA PRO A 58 -22.73 5.81 -8.89
C PRO A 58 -22.94 5.24 -7.49
N LYS A 59 -24.18 5.35 -6.97
CA LYS A 59 -24.56 4.85 -5.63
C LYS A 59 -23.72 5.43 -4.48
N LYS A 60 -23.16 6.64 -4.64
CA LYS A 60 -22.34 7.35 -3.63
C LYS A 60 -22.90 7.29 -2.22
N ARG A 61 -24.18 7.65 -2.04
CA ARG A 61 -24.87 7.61 -0.74
C ARG A 61 -24.82 6.21 -0.11
N GLN A 62 -25.14 5.17 -0.89
CA GLN A 62 -25.15 3.79 -0.41
C GLN A 62 -23.75 3.31 -0.06
N TRP A 63 -22.75 3.67 -0.87
CA TRP A 63 -21.35 3.30 -0.64
C TRP A 63 -20.82 3.90 0.68
N TRP A 64 -21.03 5.20 0.89
CA TRP A 64 -20.60 5.89 2.12
C TRP A 64 -21.37 5.41 3.35
N ALA A 65 -22.68 5.13 3.21
CA ALA A 65 -23.47 4.53 4.28
C ALA A 65 -22.95 3.14 4.67
N SER A 66 -22.60 2.31 3.68
CA SER A 66 -22.00 0.99 3.90
C SER A 66 -20.64 1.11 4.59
N LEU A 67 -19.78 2.02 4.14
CA LEU A 67 -18.48 2.25 4.79
C LEU A 67 -18.65 2.69 6.25
N LYS A 68 -19.60 3.58 6.54
CA LYS A 68 -19.88 4.07 7.89
C LYS A 68 -20.39 2.96 8.83
N GLN A 69 -21.17 2.02 8.29
CA GLN A 69 -21.69 0.86 9.03
C GLN A 69 -20.67 -0.28 9.14
N SER A 70 -19.66 -0.31 8.28
CA SER A 70 -18.62 -1.35 8.30
C SER A 70 -17.79 -1.30 9.58
N ASN A 71 -17.28 -2.46 10.00
CA ASN A 71 -16.43 -2.57 11.20
C ASN A 71 -15.10 -1.82 10.96
N ARG A 72 -15.02 -0.57 11.44
CA ARG A 72 -13.84 0.30 11.29
C ARG A 72 -12.56 -0.36 11.80
N ALA A 73 -12.64 -1.14 12.88
CA ALA A 73 -11.47 -1.84 13.42
C ALA A 73 -10.93 -2.90 12.45
N ALA A 74 -11.81 -3.63 11.77
CA ALA A 74 -11.43 -4.64 10.78
C ALA A 74 -10.85 -4.04 9.49
N ARG A 75 -11.17 -2.77 9.21
CA ARG A 75 -10.77 -2.07 7.98
C ARG A 75 -9.72 -0.99 8.20
N ARG A 76 -9.21 -0.86 9.43
CA ARG A 76 -8.36 0.26 9.83
C ARG A 76 -7.08 0.37 9.02
N HIS A 77 -6.64 -0.70 8.35
CA HIS A 77 -5.42 -0.74 7.56
C HIS A 77 -5.67 -0.75 6.04
N ASP A 78 -6.94 -0.70 5.58
CA ASP A 78 -7.25 -0.73 4.15
C ASP A 78 -6.63 0.49 3.43
N VAL A 79 -6.06 0.27 2.25
CA VAL A 79 -5.67 1.34 1.32
C VAL A 79 -6.53 1.24 0.08
N TYR A 80 -7.16 2.34 -0.32
CA TYR A 80 -7.97 2.38 -1.55
C TYR A 80 -7.09 2.78 -2.73
N THR A 81 -6.73 1.83 -3.58
CA THR A 81 -6.06 2.11 -4.85
C THR A 81 -7.09 2.62 -5.84
N VAL A 82 -7.03 3.92 -6.14
CA VAL A 82 -8.01 4.60 -6.98
C VAL A 82 -7.48 4.88 -8.38
N TYR A 83 -8.23 4.46 -9.39
CA TYR A 83 -7.91 4.74 -10.79
C TYR A 83 -8.68 5.98 -11.22
N VAL A 84 -7.99 7.11 -11.27
CA VAL A 84 -8.55 8.43 -11.61
C VAL A 84 -8.30 8.82 -13.07
N GLY A 85 -7.51 8.04 -13.79
CA GLY A 85 -7.18 8.24 -15.20
C GLY A 85 -5.75 8.71 -15.46
N VAL A 86 -4.89 8.76 -14.44
CA VAL A 86 -3.48 9.13 -14.59
C VAL A 86 -2.79 8.16 -15.56
N ARG A 87 -3.08 6.85 -15.45
CA ARG A 87 -2.53 5.85 -16.37
C ARG A 87 -3.04 6.00 -17.79
N GLY A 88 -4.25 6.52 -17.96
CA GLY A 88 -4.86 6.86 -19.24
C GLY A 88 -4.49 8.25 -19.78
N GLY A 89 -3.46 8.90 -19.22
CA GLY A 89 -2.95 10.19 -19.72
C GLY A 89 -3.85 11.39 -19.42
N GLN A 90 -4.79 11.27 -18.47
CA GLN A 90 -5.67 12.38 -18.10
C GLN A 90 -4.90 13.47 -17.34
N ASP A 91 -5.38 14.70 -17.47
CA ASP A 91 -4.79 15.86 -16.81
C ASP A 91 -5.22 15.98 -15.34
N PHE A 92 -4.67 16.99 -14.65
CA PHE A 92 -4.98 17.24 -13.25
C PHE A 92 -6.46 17.54 -13.03
N GLU A 93 -7.10 18.38 -13.86
CA GLU A 93 -8.49 18.78 -13.63
C GLU A 93 -9.46 17.61 -13.79
N THR A 94 -9.21 16.73 -14.76
CA THR A 94 -9.99 15.50 -14.95
C THR A 94 -9.83 14.57 -13.76
N CYS A 95 -8.59 14.28 -13.35
CA CYS A 95 -8.33 13.41 -12.20
C CYS A 95 -8.91 13.99 -10.90
N ARG A 96 -8.77 15.31 -10.69
CA ARG A 96 -9.32 16.04 -9.54
C ARG A 96 -10.84 15.92 -9.48
N ARG A 97 -11.52 16.14 -10.61
CA ARG A 97 -12.99 16.04 -10.71
C ARG A 97 -13.50 14.64 -10.34
N ARG A 98 -12.79 13.59 -10.74
CA ARG A 98 -13.13 12.19 -10.41
C ARG A 98 -12.93 11.87 -8.93
N LEU A 99 -11.87 12.42 -8.32
CA LEU A 99 -11.70 12.37 -6.86
C LEU A 99 -12.83 13.11 -6.14
N ASP A 100 -13.22 14.30 -6.60
CA ASP A 100 -14.32 15.08 -6.03
C ASP A 100 -15.67 14.37 -6.17
N ALA A 101 -15.93 13.74 -7.32
CA ALA A 101 -17.13 12.95 -7.55
C ALA A 101 -17.31 11.86 -6.48
N TRP A 102 -16.23 11.32 -5.93
CA TRP A 102 -16.28 10.35 -4.83
C TRP A 102 -16.28 11.01 -3.44
N LEU A 103 -15.36 11.95 -3.19
CA LEU A 103 -15.01 12.44 -1.85
C LEU A 103 -15.80 13.67 -1.40
N GLN A 104 -16.26 14.53 -2.32
CA GLN A 104 -16.96 15.77 -1.97
C GLN A 104 -18.41 15.47 -1.55
N PRO A 105 -18.93 16.04 -0.45
CA PRO A 105 -20.34 15.86 -0.08
C PRO A 105 -21.28 16.52 -1.11
N GLU A 106 -22.41 15.86 -1.35
CA GLU A 106 -23.57 16.39 -2.08
C GLU A 106 -24.78 16.45 -1.15
N PRO A 107 -25.80 17.30 -1.41
CA PRO A 107 -26.95 17.48 -0.53
C PRO A 107 -27.68 16.18 -0.14
N ASP A 108 -27.76 15.21 -1.04
CA ASP A 108 -28.41 13.90 -0.85
C ASP A 108 -27.41 12.73 -0.65
N ALA A 109 -26.11 13.00 -0.75
CA ALA A 109 -25.04 12.01 -0.58
C ALA A 109 -23.88 12.56 0.28
N PRO A 110 -24.04 12.58 1.62
CA PRO A 110 -22.95 12.95 2.53
C PRO A 110 -21.79 11.96 2.41
N THR A 111 -20.56 12.48 2.48
CA THR A 111 -19.31 11.71 2.43
C THR A 111 -18.59 11.78 3.77
N TYR A 112 -17.67 10.83 4.00
CA TYR A 112 -16.92 10.73 5.26
C TYR A 112 -15.44 10.39 5.01
N PRO A 113 -14.67 11.24 4.29
CA PRO A 113 -13.28 10.94 3.95
C PRO A 113 -12.40 10.55 5.13
N GLU A 114 -12.71 11.03 6.34
CA GLU A 114 -12.01 10.67 7.58
C GLU A 114 -12.00 9.16 7.86
N LEU A 115 -12.96 8.41 7.30
CA LEU A 115 -13.07 6.95 7.42
C LEU A 115 -12.11 6.16 6.55
N LEU A 116 -11.47 6.79 5.54
CA LEU A 116 -10.62 6.10 4.57
C LEU A 116 -9.18 6.02 5.07
N PRO A 117 -8.63 4.88 5.53
CA PRO A 117 -7.33 4.86 6.20
C PRO A 117 -6.21 5.46 5.35
N ALA A 118 -6.16 5.14 4.06
CA ALA A 118 -5.36 5.82 3.05
C ALA A 118 -5.93 5.62 1.63
N ILE A 119 -5.44 6.42 0.69
CA ILE A 119 -5.68 6.30 -0.74
C ILE A 119 -4.34 6.09 -1.44
N CYS A 120 -4.24 5.14 -2.38
CA CYS A 120 -3.14 5.08 -3.34
C CYS A 120 -3.59 5.66 -4.68
N LEU A 121 -2.84 6.63 -5.22
CA LEU A 121 -3.15 7.24 -6.51
C LEU A 121 -2.58 6.37 -7.63
N GLU A 122 -3.44 5.50 -8.17
CA GLU A 122 -3.12 4.50 -9.19
C GLU A 122 -2.12 3.43 -8.74
N GLU A 123 -1.94 2.41 -9.58
CA GLU A 123 -0.95 1.35 -9.40
C GLU A 123 0.22 1.57 -10.37
N GLU A 124 1.40 1.09 -10.02
CA GLU A 124 2.53 0.95 -10.95
C GLU A 124 2.74 2.20 -11.82
N ASN A 125 2.92 3.34 -11.16
CA ASN A 125 3.16 4.60 -11.84
C ASN A 125 4.57 4.65 -12.43
N VAL A 126 4.75 5.53 -13.42
CA VAL A 126 6.05 5.81 -14.04
C VAL A 126 6.53 7.21 -13.70
N VAL A 127 7.85 7.42 -13.71
CA VAL A 127 8.49 8.68 -13.32
C VAL A 127 7.98 9.91 -14.07
N SER A 128 7.54 9.76 -15.33
CA SER A 128 7.00 10.85 -16.14
C SER A 128 5.70 11.46 -15.58
N ARG A 129 5.00 10.74 -14.67
CA ARG A 129 3.73 11.18 -14.06
C ARG A 129 3.90 11.82 -12.69
N THR A 130 5.12 11.87 -12.16
CA THR A 130 5.45 12.36 -10.81
C THR A 130 4.82 13.73 -10.50
N LYS A 131 4.93 14.71 -11.40
CA LYS A 131 4.37 16.06 -11.17
C LYS A 131 2.85 16.05 -10.99
N LEU A 132 2.15 15.22 -11.77
CA LEU A 132 0.70 15.08 -11.67
C LEU A 132 0.31 14.39 -10.36
N LEU A 133 1.00 13.29 -10.02
CA LEU A 133 0.77 12.55 -8.78
C LEU A 133 1.02 13.41 -7.54
N ASP A 134 2.08 14.23 -7.51
CA ASP A 134 2.36 15.16 -6.41
C ASP A 134 1.22 16.15 -6.23
N ARG A 135 0.77 16.76 -7.33
CA ARG A 135 -0.29 17.76 -7.31
C ARG A 135 -1.61 17.17 -6.83
N LEU A 136 -1.94 15.95 -7.24
CA LEU A 136 -3.13 15.21 -6.77
C LEU A 136 -3.00 14.83 -5.30
N ALA A 137 -1.82 14.38 -4.86
CA ALA A 137 -1.58 14.03 -3.46
C ALA A 137 -1.74 15.24 -2.54
N ARG A 138 -1.15 16.38 -2.89
CA ARG A 138 -1.34 17.67 -2.19
C ARG A 138 -2.80 18.07 -2.14
N TYR A 139 -3.55 17.90 -3.24
CA TYR A 139 -4.97 18.23 -3.30
C TYR A 139 -5.80 17.37 -2.33
N VAL A 140 -5.66 16.05 -2.37
CA VAL A 140 -6.38 15.12 -1.50
C VAL A 140 -6.04 15.39 -0.03
N ARG A 141 -4.74 15.54 0.27
CA ARG A 141 -4.28 15.86 1.62
C ARG A 141 -4.76 17.21 2.11
N GLY A 142 -4.78 18.24 1.27
CA GLY A 142 -5.19 19.58 1.65
C GLY A 142 -6.69 19.69 1.90
N LYS A 143 -7.50 19.15 0.98
CA LYS A 143 -8.97 19.29 0.99
C LYS A 143 -9.66 18.23 1.85
N TYR A 144 -9.24 16.98 1.78
CA TYR A 144 -9.92 15.84 2.41
C TYR A 144 -9.19 15.26 3.62
N LYS A 145 -7.95 15.70 3.88
CA LYS A 145 -7.12 15.27 5.02
C LYS A 145 -6.89 13.75 5.08
N VAL A 146 -6.92 13.08 3.92
CA VAL A 146 -6.70 11.63 3.78
C VAL A 146 -5.23 11.35 3.47
N PRO A 147 -4.58 10.36 4.13
CA PRO A 147 -3.23 9.93 3.77
C PRO A 147 -3.15 9.42 2.33
N VAL A 148 -2.09 9.81 1.62
CA VAL A 148 -1.90 9.43 0.21
C VAL A 148 -0.64 8.59 0.03
N PHE A 149 -0.82 7.37 -0.44
CA PHE A 149 0.24 6.46 -0.86
C PHE A 149 0.55 6.64 -2.35
N GLN A 150 1.77 6.30 -2.72
CA GLN A 150 2.22 6.24 -4.12
C GLN A 150 2.76 4.85 -4.41
N TRP A 151 2.42 4.35 -5.59
CA TRP A 151 2.90 3.07 -6.10
C TRP A 151 3.60 3.31 -7.43
N TYR A 152 4.91 3.07 -7.48
CA TYR A 152 5.70 3.12 -8.70
C TYR A 152 5.93 1.72 -9.27
N SER A 153 5.99 1.61 -10.60
CA SER A 153 6.42 0.38 -11.27
C SER A 153 7.86 0.05 -10.89
N ASP A 154 8.15 -1.23 -10.76
CA ASP A 154 9.51 -1.75 -10.80
C ASP A 154 10.26 -1.23 -12.05
N PRO A 155 11.55 -0.84 -11.96
CA PRO A 155 12.45 -0.90 -10.79
C PRO A 155 12.50 0.41 -9.98
N PHE A 156 11.52 1.29 -10.12
CA PHE A 156 11.58 2.61 -9.47
C PHE A 156 11.36 2.52 -7.95
N GLY A 157 12.27 3.14 -7.20
CA GLY A 157 12.16 3.26 -5.74
C GLY A 157 11.27 4.41 -5.28
N PRO A 158 11.25 4.71 -3.97
CA PRO A 158 10.52 5.86 -3.45
C PRO A 158 11.11 7.16 -3.99
N ASN A 159 10.25 8.17 -4.16
CA ASN A 159 10.67 9.50 -4.56
C ASN A 159 10.48 10.50 -3.41
N PRO A 160 11.53 10.90 -2.68
CA PRO A 160 11.40 11.77 -1.51
C PRO A 160 10.87 13.17 -1.84
N SER A 161 10.90 13.59 -3.11
CA SER A 161 10.33 14.87 -3.55
C SER A 161 8.80 14.88 -3.62
N LEU A 162 8.15 13.71 -3.52
CA LEU A 162 6.70 13.58 -3.53
C LEU A 162 6.06 13.78 -2.16
N THR A 163 4.89 14.41 -2.20
CA THR A 163 3.97 14.56 -1.07
C THR A 163 3.21 13.26 -0.80
N ALA A 164 3.94 12.18 -0.53
CA ALA A 164 3.40 10.86 -0.16
C ALA A 164 3.48 10.64 1.35
N ASP A 165 2.48 9.99 1.92
CA ASP A 165 2.42 9.54 3.33
C ASP A 165 2.80 8.06 3.49
N GLY A 166 3.00 7.35 2.38
CA GLY A 166 3.46 5.96 2.36
C GLY A 166 3.71 5.47 0.95
N TRP A 167 4.22 4.25 0.84
CA TRP A 167 4.63 3.64 -0.43
C TRP A 167 4.04 2.24 -0.60
N ILE A 168 3.73 1.89 -1.84
CA ILE A 168 3.40 0.52 -2.25
C ILE A 168 4.35 0.14 -3.38
N TRP A 169 4.80 -1.11 -3.39
CA TRP A 169 5.57 -1.62 -4.51
C TRP A 169 5.45 -3.14 -4.65
N ASP A 170 5.80 -3.60 -5.84
CA ASP A 170 5.97 -4.99 -6.22
C ASP A 170 7.28 -5.11 -7.03
N SER A 171 8.09 -6.12 -6.74
CA SER A 171 9.37 -6.39 -7.42
C SER A 171 9.55 -7.90 -7.57
N TYR A 172 8.67 -8.51 -8.38
CA TYR A 172 8.66 -9.96 -8.61
C TYR A 172 9.89 -10.40 -9.39
N GLY A 173 10.39 -11.61 -9.12
CA GLY A 173 11.53 -12.18 -9.84
C GLY A 173 12.89 -11.57 -9.48
N TRP A 174 12.96 -10.60 -8.56
CA TRP A 174 14.24 -10.09 -8.07
C TRP A 174 14.99 -11.16 -7.27
N SER A 175 16.33 -11.08 -7.22
CA SER A 175 17.09 -11.91 -6.28
C SER A 175 16.84 -11.44 -4.84
N PRO A 176 17.05 -12.30 -3.81
CA PRO A 176 16.94 -11.88 -2.42
C PRO A 176 17.76 -10.64 -2.08
N GLU A 177 18.99 -10.53 -2.60
CA GLU A 177 19.92 -9.44 -2.37
C GLU A 177 19.41 -8.14 -3.01
N HIS A 178 18.97 -8.22 -4.27
CA HIS A 178 18.46 -7.07 -4.99
C HIS A 178 17.16 -6.56 -4.34
N PHE A 179 16.23 -7.47 -4.02
CA PHE A 179 14.97 -7.13 -3.36
C PHE A 179 15.22 -6.46 -2.01
N ARG A 180 16.16 -6.99 -1.22
CA ARG A 180 16.56 -6.41 0.06
C ARG A 180 17.09 -4.99 -0.08
N ARG A 181 17.99 -4.74 -1.03
CA ARG A 181 18.48 -3.38 -1.34
C ARG A 181 17.33 -2.43 -1.70
N HIS A 182 16.35 -2.91 -2.46
CA HIS A 182 15.18 -2.12 -2.84
C HIS A 182 14.32 -1.73 -1.64
N VAL A 183 14.00 -2.70 -0.77
CA VAL A 183 13.23 -2.48 0.48
C VAL A 183 13.90 -1.41 1.34
N MET A 184 15.23 -1.45 1.45
CA MET A 184 15.99 -0.48 2.23
C MET A 184 15.78 0.95 1.75
N ARG A 185 15.68 1.18 0.43
CA ARG A 185 15.40 2.52 -0.12
C ARG A 185 14.06 3.05 0.40
N PHE A 186 13.02 2.21 0.45
CA PHE A 186 11.72 2.58 1.01
C PHE A 186 11.74 2.81 2.52
N VAL A 187 12.36 1.90 3.27
CA VAL A 187 12.44 1.99 4.74
C VAL A 187 13.20 3.24 5.19
N ALA A 188 14.25 3.62 4.46
CA ALA A 188 15.02 4.84 4.73
C ALA A 188 14.19 6.13 4.65
N THR A 189 13.02 6.11 4.00
CA THR A 189 12.12 7.27 3.98
C THR A 189 11.42 7.53 5.31
N GLY A 190 11.42 6.56 6.23
CA GLY A 190 10.72 6.64 7.53
C GLY A 190 9.19 6.67 7.41
N LYS A 191 8.64 6.39 6.21
CA LYS A 191 7.20 6.36 5.95
C LYS A 191 6.69 4.91 5.93
N PRO A 192 5.40 4.67 6.21
CA PRO A 192 4.75 3.39 5.98
C PRO A 192 5.02 2.83 4.59
N VAL A 193 5.29 1.53 4.52
CA VAL A 193 5.60 0.83 3.27
C VAL A 193 4.83 -0.47 3.21
N ILE A 194 4.24 -0.77 2.05
CA ILE A 194 3.53 -2.03 1.80
C ILE A 194 4.15 -2.71 0.59
N CYS A 195 4.75 -3.88 0.80
CA CYS A 195 5.14 -4.76 -0.29
C CYS A 195 3.90 -5.54 -0.77
N VAL A 196 3.84 -5.81 -2.07
CA VAL A 196 2.91 -6.77 -2.67
C VAL A 196 3.73 -8.00 -3.11
N PRO A 197 3.85 -9.06 -2.29
CA PRO A 197 4.57 -10.28 -2.68
C PRO A 197 3.82 -11.13 -3.71
N TRP A 198 4.56 -11.92 -4.49
CA TRP A 198 3.97 -12.85 -5.46
C TRP A 198 3.39 -14.09 -4.76
N ALA A 199 2.09 -14.32 -4.92
CA ALA A 199 1.42 -15.52 -4.40
C ALA A 199 0.29 -16.01 -5.31
N SER A 200 0.39 -15.70 -6.61
CA SER A 200 -0.60 -16.06 -7.62
C SER A 200 -0.47 -17.51 -8.06
N ASP A 201 -1.42 -17.93 -8.90
CA ASP A 201 -1.33 -19.19 -9.62
C ASP A 201 0.04 -19.34 -10.30
N PRO A 202 0.83 -20.40 -9.98
CA PRO A 202 2.15 -20.58 -10.58
C PRO A 202 2.05 -20.77 -12.09
N HIS A 203 0.88 -21.09 -12.64
CA HIS A 203 0.65 -21.22 -14.07
C HIS A 203 0.01 -19.97 -14.69
N TRP A 204 -0.14 -18.87 -13.93
CA TRP A 204 -0.82 -17.67 -14.42
C TRP A 204 -0.09 -17.06 -15.63
N PRO A 205 -0.74 -16.93 -16.80
CA PRO A 205 -0.05 -16.65 -18.05
C PRO A 205 0.41 -15.20 -18.23
N GLN A 206 0.02 -14.28 -17.33
CA GLN A 206 0.37 -12.86 -17.45
C GLN A 206 1.71 -12.51 -16.79
N TRP A 207 2.38 -13.48 -16.17
CA TRP A 207 3.69 -13.32 -15.55
C TRP A 207 4.53 -14.59 -15.69
N THR A 208 5.69 -14.64 -15.03
CA THR A 208 6.53 -15.83 -14.93
C THR A 208 5.75 -17.02 -14.38
N GLN A 209 5.79 -18.12 -15.13
CA GLN A 209 5.22 -19.38 -14.74
C GLN A 209 6.24 -20.23 -13.99
N TYR A 210 5.78 -20.94 -12.97
CA TYR A 210 6.55 -21.89 -12.17
C TYR A 210 5.97 -23.29 -12.34
N PRO A 211 6.80 -24.35 -12.35
CA PRO A 211 6.31 -25.71 -12.51
C PRO A 211 5.33 -26.14 -11.40
N THR A 212 5.49 -25.61 -10.19
CA THR A 212 4.66 -25.92 -9.02
C THR A 212 4.54 -24.71 -8.09
N ALA A 213 3.57 -24.75 -7.17
CA ALA A 213 3.47 -23.80 -6.07
C ALA A 213 4.72 -23.80 -5.18
N ALA A 214 5.36 -24.95 -4.98
CA ALA A 214 6.57 -25.05 -4.16
C ALA A 214 7.75 -24.29 -4.77
N GLU A 215 7.92 -24.41 -6.10
CA GLU A 215 8.95 -23.67 -6.84
C GLU A 215 8.71 -22.16 -6.78
N LEU A 216 7.45 -21.72 -6.90
CA LEU A 216 7.08 -20.31 -6.72
C LEU A 216 7.45 -19.82 -5.32
N ILE A 217 7.05 -20.56 -4.27
CA ILE A 217 7.36 -20.20 -2.88
C ILE A 217 8.87 -20.10 -2.68
N ASN A 218 9.63 -21.10 -3.14
CA ASN A 218 11.08 -21.12 -3.02
C ASN A 218 11.73 -19.93 -3.74
N ARG A 219 11.21 -19.55 -4.91
CA ARG A 219 11.78 -18.49 -5.73
C ARG A 219 11.42 -17.08 -5.28
N GLU A 220 10.20 -16.85 -4.79
CA GLU A 220 9.65 -15.50 -4.57
C GLU A 220 9.47 -15.15 -3.08
N TRP A 221 9.20 -16.12 -2.20
CA TRP A 221 8.79 -15.81 -0.81
C TRP A 221 9.93 -15.39 0.11
N HIS A 222 11.16 -15.24 -0.42
CA HIS A 222 12.16 -14.39 0.21
C HIS A 222 11.64 -12.96 0.42
N GLN A 223 10.70 -12.49 -0.41
CA GLN A 223 9.99 -11.21 -0.25
C GLN A 223 9.36 -11.08 1.15
N PHE A 224 8.65 -12.13 1.60
CA PHE A 224 8.07 -12.17 2.94
C PHE A 224 9.14 -12.15 4.02
N ARG A 225 10.25 -12.90 3.85
CA ARG A 225 11.34 -12.95 4.83
C ARG A 225 12.02 -11.59 4.97
N THR A 226 12.27 -10.90 3.87
CA THR A 226 12.85 -9.56 3.89
C THR A 226 11.88 -8.55 4.50
N CYS A 227 10.57 -8.63 4.19
CA CYS A 227 9.61 -7.73 4.83
C CYS A 227 9.50 -7.96 6.35
N LEU A 228 9.63 -9.20 6.83
CA LEU A 228 9.74 -9.51 8.26
C LEU A 228 10.93 -8.78 8.88
N GLU A 229 12.11 -8.90 8.25
CA GLU A 229 13.34 -8.26 8.72
C GLU A 229 13.13 -6.77 9.00
N PHE A 230 12.59 -6.03 8.02
CA PHE A 230 12.42 -4.57 8.11
C PHE A 230 11.11 -4.10 8.75
N ASN A 231 10.27 -5.00 9.28
CA ASN A 231 8.90 -4.69 9.75
C ASN A 231 8.01 -4.03 8.69
N VAL A 232 8.13 -4.46 7.44
CA VAL A 232 7.35 -3.92 6.33
C VAL A 232 6.03 -4.67 6.17
N SER A 233 4.94 -3.95 5.98
CA SER A 233 3.62 -4.51 5.71
C SER A 233 3.58 -5.29 4.39
N THR A 234 2.78 -6.35 4.32
CA THR A 234 2.65 -7.18 3.11
C THR A 234 1.21 -7.40 2.70
N ALA A 235 0.90 -7.22 1.42
CA ALA A 235 -0.41 -7.50 0.83
C ALA A 235 -0.25 -8.33 -0.45
N PRO A 236 -0.09 -9.66 -0.37
CA PRO A 236 0.23 -10.50 -1.52
C PRO A 236 -0.76 -10.39 -2.69
N PHE A 237 -0.20 -10.49 -3.89
CA PHE A 237 -0.94 -10.64 -5.14
C PHE A 237 -1.32 -12.11 -5.30
N CYS A 238 -2.60 -12.41 -5.05
CA CYS A 238 -3.16 -13.77 -5.00
C CYS A 238 -4.20 -13.93 -6.10
N VAL A 239 -3.78 -14.08 -7.37
CA VAL A 239 -4.74 -14.19 -8.48
C VAL A 239 -4.66 -15.53 -9.22
N ALA A 240 -5.78 -15.93 -9.81
CA ALA A 240 -5.86 -17.05 -10.74
C ALA A 240 -6.85 -16.72 -11.88
N GLY A 241 -6.82 -17.52 -12.95
CA GLY A 241 -7.70 -17.36 -14.11
C GLY A 241 -7.68 -15.93 -14.68
N PRO A 242 -8.80 -15.19 -14.65
CA PRO A 242 -8.88 -13.82 -15.17
C PRO A 242 -8.08 -12.76 -14.39
N GLY A 243 -7.25 -13.17 -13.41
CA GLY A 243 -6.47 -12.24 -12.60
C GLY A 243 -7.24 -11.72 -11.39
N ALA A 244 -7.97 -12.61 -10.69
CA ALA A 244 -8.74 -12.23 -9.50
C ALA A 244 -8.55 -13.20 -8.31
N VAL A 245 -8.76 -12.69 -7.10
CA VAL A 245 -8.66 -13.45 -5.85
C VAL A 245 -9.74 -14.53 -5.70
N ASN A 246 -10.94 -14.29 -6.23
CA ASN A 246 -12.05 -15.22 -6.05
C ASN A 246 -11.79 -16.55 -6.77
N PRO A 247 -11.36 -16.56 -8.06
CA PRO A 247 -10.85 -17.77 -8.70
C PRO A 247 -9.68 -18.43 -7.95
N TRP A 248 -8.77 -17.64 -7.39
CA TRP A 248 -7.64 -18.16 -6.62
C TRP A 248 -8.09 -18.87 -5.33
N LEU A 249 -9.07 -18.31 -4.63
CA LEU A 249 -9.66 -18.89 -3.43
C LEU A 249 -10.49 -20.15 -3.72
N SER A 250 -11.28 -20.13 -4.80
CA SER A 250 -12.19 -21.23 -5.13
C SER A 250 -11.53 -22.38 -5.88
N SER A 251 -10.34 -22.17 -6.45
CA SER A 251 -9.63 -23.21 -7.21
C SER A 251 -9.30 -24.43 -6.35
N SER A 252 -9.61 -25.61 -6.86
CA SER A 252 -9.38 -26.88 -6.19
C SER A 252 -8.07 -27.55 -6.59
N SER A 253 -7.25 -26.91 -7.43
CA SER A 253 -5.99 -27.49 -7.91
C SER A 253 -5.00 -27.74 -6.75
N PRO A 254 -4.12 -28.76 -6.87
CA PRO A 254 -3.12 -29.04 -5.84
C PRO A 254 -2.25 -27.81 -5.51
N ASP A 255 -1.77 -27.10 -6.53
CA ASP A 255 -0.94 -25.90 -6.35
C ASP A 255 -1.68 -24.80 -5.56
N MET A 256 -2.97 -24.58 -5.83
CA MET A 256 -3.70 -23.51 -5.15
C MET A 256 -3.98 -23.84 -3.69
N ARG A 257 -4.16 -25.13 -3.37
CA ARG A 257 -4.25 -25.57 -1.97
C ARG A 257 -2.93 -25.34 -1.24
N VAL A 258 -1.80 -25.70 -1.86
CA VAL A 258 -0.46 -25.47 -1.28
C VAL A 258 -0.22 -24.00 -0.98
N LEU A 259 -0.48 -23.09 -1.94
CA LEU A 259 -0.30 -21.65 -1.71
C LEU A 259 -1.20 -21.11 -0.60
N ARG A 260 -2.49 -21.51 -0.58
CA ARG A 260 -3.43 -21.07 0.45
C ARG A 260 -3.01 -21.53 1.84
N ASP A 261 -2.60 -22.78 1.98
CA ASP A 261 -2.20 -23.32 3.27
C ASP A 261 -0.88 -22.71 3.75
N ALA A 262 0.06 -22.45 2.82
CA ALA A 262 1.29 -21.74 3.11
C ALA A 262 1.04 -20.29 3.54
N LEU A 263 0.15 -19.55 2.87
CA LEU A 263 -0.25 -18.19 3.27
C LEU A 263 -0.99 -18.17 4.60
N ARG A 264 -1.88 -19.15 4.86
CA ARG A 264 -2.53 -19.32 6.17
C ARG A 264 -1.50 -19.56 7.28
N SER A 265 -0.48 -20.38 7.04
CA SER A 265 0.63 -20.57 7.99
C SER A 265 1.36 -19.25 8.24
N LYS A 266 1.75 -18.57 7.16
CA LYS A 266 2.47 -17.29 7.24
C LYS A 266 1.67 -16.22 7.98
N ARG A 267 0.36 -16.11 7.75
CA ARG A 267 -0.52 -15.20 8.52
C ARG A 267 -0.59 -15.56 10.01
N ARG A 268 -0.59 -16.86 10.36
CA ARG A 268 -0.52 -17.28 11.77
C ARG A 268 0.82 -16.90 12.40
N GLU A 269 1.92 -17.09 11.68
CA GLU A 269 3.26 -16.67 12.12
C GLU A 269 3.32 -15.16 12.36
N MET A 270 2.83 -14.35 11.42
CA MET A 270 2.74 -12.89 11.55
C MET A 270 1.97 -12.46 12.80
N ARG A 271 0.83 -13.11 13.06
CA ARG A 271 -0.02 -12.81 14.22
C ARG A 271 0.57 -13.27 15.56
N ALA A 272 1.52 -14.20 15.53
CA ALA A 272 2.19 -14.71 16.72
C ALA A 272 3.37 -13.82 17.18
N LEU A 273 3.83 -12.91 16.32
CA LEU A 273 4.85 -11.92 16.67
C LEU A 273 4.34 -10.98 17.75
N ARG A 274 5.21 -10.66 18.72
CA ARG A 274 4.89 -9.77 19.84
C ARG A 274 5.30 -8.33 19.49
N PRO A 275 4.61 -7.32 20.04
CA PRO A 275 5.06 -5.93 19.92
C PRO A 275 6.53 -5.79 20.35
N GLY A 276 7.35 -5.20 19.48
CA GLY A 276 8.78 -5.00 19.73
C GLY A 276 9.70 -6.13 19.25
N ASP A 277 9.16 -7.24 18.74
CA ASP A 277 9.97 -8.29 18.10
C ASP A 277 10.59 -7.81 16.77
N LEU A 278 10.02 -6.77 16.16
CA LEU A 278 10.46 -6.18 14.88
C LEU A 278 10.78 -4.68 15.00
N PRO A 279 11.68 -4.14 14.14
CA PRO A 279 12.45 -4.84 13.11
C PRO A 279 13.50 -5.79 13.70
N LEU A 280 13.93 -6.79 12.92
CA LEU A 280 14.96 -7.73 13.36
C LEU A 280 16.32 -7.05 13.43
N VAL A 281 17.23 -7.57 14.26
CA VAL A 281 18.62 -7.06 14.35
C VAL A 281 19.33 -7.09 12.98
N THR A 282 18.99 -8.04 12.12
CA THR A 282 19.54 -8.13 10.75
C THR A 282 19.15 -6.95 9.86
N ALA A 283 18.04 -6.27 10.15
CA ALA A 283 17.64 -5.05 9.45
C ALA A 283 18.60 -3.90 9.70
N ASN A 284 19.36 -3.95 10.80
CA ASN A 284 20.41 -2.98 11.05
C ASN A 284 21.52 -3.21 10.01
N PHE A 285 21.67 -2.23 9.12
CA PHE A 285 22.71 -2.18 8.10
C PHE A 285 24.11 -2.44 8.68
N SER A 286 24.40 -1.89 9.87
CA SER A 286 25.67 -2.12 10.56
C SER A 286 25.83 -3.55 11.08
N ALA A 287 24.76 -4.29 11.39
CA ALA A 287 24.87 -5.66 11.87
C ALA A 287 25.05 -6.66 10.72
N ALA A 288 24.40 -6.43 9.58
CA ALA A 288 24.53 -7.28 8.39
C ALA A 288 25.87 -7.09 7.66
N ALA A 289 26.43 -5.87 7.64
CA ALA A 289 27.70 -5.55 6.97
C ALA A 289 28.96 -5.72 7.85
N ARG A 290 28.82 -5.93 9.17
CA ARG A 290 29.96 -6.19 10.09
C ARG A 290 30.70 -7.50 9.80
N ALA A 291 30.15 -8.36 8.95
CA ALA A 291 30.81 -9.57 8.47
C ALA A 291 31.58 -9.37 7.16
N ILE A 292 31.61 -8.15 6.59
CA ILE A 292 32.49 -7.84 5.47
C ILE A 292 33.85 -7.45 6.06
N PRO A 293 34.91 -8.26 5.88
CA PRO A 293 36.25 -7.82 6.21
C PRO A 293 36.61 -6.73 5.21
N VAL A 294 36.39 -5.47 5.59
CA VAL A 294 37.06 -4.36 4.93
C VAL A 294 38.50 -4.39 5.41
N GLY A 295 39.42 -4.72 4.51
CA GLY A 295 40.84 -4.82 4.80
C GLY A 295 41.31 -3.62 5.64
N GLY A 296 41.96 -3.93 6.74
CA GLY A 296 42.60 -3.00 7.66
C GLY A 296 43.65 -3.79 8.44
N ASP A 297 44.64 -3.08 8.94
CA ASP A 297 45.73 -3.63 9.75
C ASP A 297 45.18 -4.53 10.89
N PRO A 298 45.72 -5.72 11.16
CA PRO A 298 45.27 -6.57 12.27
C PRO A 298 45.15 -5.86 13.62
N ASP A 299 45.94 -4.80 13.82
CA ASP A 299 45.93 -3.98 15.04
C ASP A 299 45.00 -2.75 14.97
N GLU A 300 44.52 -2.38 13.77
CA GLU A 300 43.62 -1.24 13.51
C GLU A 300 42.60 -1.54 12.38
N PRO A 301 41.53 -2.30 12.65
CA PRO A 301 40.55 -2.63 11.62
C PRO A 301 39.81 -1.36 11.15
N SER A 302 39.76 -1.16 9.83
CA SER A 302 39.01 -0.08 9.22
C SER A 302 37.53 -0.22 9.53
N ARG A 303 36.95 0.84 10.13
CA ARG A 303 35.53 0.89 10.42
C ARG A 303 34.81 1.61 9.28
N TYR A 304 33.89 0.93 8.63
CA TYR A 304 32.93 1.59 7.74
C TYR A 304 32.08 2.57 8.56
N VAL A 305 32.13 3.86 8.20
CA VAL A 305 31.31 4.93 8.77
C VAL A 305 30.61 5.62 7.62
N GLU A 306 29.28 5.54 7.59
CA GLU A 306 28.43 6.24 6.62
C GLU A 306 27.45 7.12 7.40
N ASP A 307 27.40 8.40 7.05
CA ASP A 307 26.71 9.45 7.83
C ASP A 307 25.28 9.74 7.36
N PHE A 308 24.82 9.01 6.35
CA PHE A 308 23.50 9.12 5.75
C PHE A 308 23.11 10.48 5.16
N SER A 309 24.09 11.34 4.82
CA SER A 309 23.82 12.70 4.33
C SER A 309 23.67 12.83 2.80
N GLY A 310 24.08 11.82 2.01
CA GLY A 310 23.97 11.79 0.54
C GLY A 310 22.67 11.16 0.01
N VAL A 311 22.36 11.31 -1.28
CA VAL A 311 21.17 10.70 -1.95
C VAL A 311 21.58 9.63 -2.99
N GLN A 312 22.88 9.43 -3.21
CA GLN A 312 23.43 8.38 -4.07
C GLN A 312 23.65 7.12 -3.25
N TRP A 313 22.58 6.37 -3.00
CA TRP A 313 22.63 5.30 -1.99
C TRP A 313 23.04 3.94 -2.50
N ILE A 314 22.84 3.61 -3.77
CA ILE A 314 23.08 2.26 -4.30
C ILE A 314 23.26 2.42 -5.81
N ASP A 315 24.52 2.45 -6.27
CA ASP A 315 24.82 2.23 -7.69
C ASP A 315 24.35 0.83 -8.10
N ASP A 316 23.79 0.72 -9.30
CA ASP A 316 23.32 -0.54 -9.90
C ASP A 316 24.48 -1.54 -10.13
#